data_AF-A0A7C2B747-F1
#
_entry.id   AF-A0A7C2B747-F1
#
_cell.length_a   1.000
_cell.length_b   1.000
_cell.length_c   1.000
_cell.angle_alpha   90.00
_cell.angle_beta   90.00
_cell.angle_gamma   90.00
#
_symmetry.space_group_name_H-M   'P 1'
#
loop_
_entity.id
_entity.type
_entity.pdbx_description
1 polymer ?
#
loop_
_entity_poly.entity_id
_entity_poly.type
_entity_poly.pdbx_seq_one_letter_code
_entity_poly.pdbx_strand_id
1 'polypeptide(L)' 'MRNSPLDPRDRWRVNGREYRGRGYARAVVSALTKEAVTSGALTGLHFEIDNEPAIRVYRNLGYKITKTRTWIFIY' A
#
# COMPACT_ATOMS: atom_id res chain seq x y z
N MET A 1 -20.21 24.06 -1.73
CA MET A 1 -19.22 22.96 -1.76
C MET A 1 -19.30 22.29 -3.13
N ARG A 2 -18.35 22.55 -4.03
CA ARG A 2 -18.36 22.03 -5.41
C ARG A 2 -17.51 20.76 -5.44
N ASN A 3 -18.13 19.59 -5.56
CA ASN A 3 -17.43 18.34 -5.81
C ASN A 3 -16.89 18.38 -7.24
N SER A 4 -15.58 18.59 -7.42
CA SER A 4 -14.93 18.25 -8.68
C SER A 4 -15.00 16.73 -8.88
N PRO A 5 -15.30 16.23 -10.09
CA PRO A 5 -15.28 14.80 -10.35
C PRO A 5 -13.83 14.30 -10.20
N LEU A 6 -13.66 13.22 -9.43
CA LEU A 6 -12.37 12.56 -9.26
C LEU A 6 -11.83 12.09 -10.62
N ASP A 7 -10.52 12.20 -10.84
CA ASP A 7 -9.84 11.61 -12.00
C ASP A 7 -10.21 10.11 -12.08
N PRO A 8 -10.58 9.58 -13.26
CA PRO A 8 -10.82 8.14 -13.46
C PRO A 8 -9.73 7.22 -12.88
N ARG A 9 -8.48 7.69 -12.78
CA ARG A 9 -7.33 6.98 -12.20
C ARG A 9 -7.36 6.92 -10.66
N ASP A 10 -8.12 7.79 -10.00
CA ASP A 10 -8.30 7.82 -8.55
C ASP A 10 -9.52 7.04 -8.07
N ARG A 11 -10.22 6.33 -8.98
CA ARG A 11 -11.45 5.58 -8.66
C ARG A 11 -11.25 4.52 -7.57
N TRP A 12 -10.05 3.95 -7.43
CA TRP A 12 -9.70 2.98 -6.38
C TRP A 12 -9.74 3.59 -4.96
N ARG A 13 -9.53 4.91 -4.81
CA ARG A 13 -9.60 5.59 -3.50
C ARG A 13 -10.99 5.51 -2.89
N VAL A 14 -12.02 5.45 -3.73
CA VAL A 14 -13.44 5.40 -3.33
C VAL A 14 -13.85 3.96 -3.06
N ASN A 15 -13.63 3.06 -4.02
CA ASN A 15 -14.05 1.64 -3.91
C ASN A 15 -13.27 0.89 -2.82
N GLY A 16 -12.01 1.24 -2.60
CA GLY A 16 -11.20 0.61 -1.56
C GLY A 16 -11.77 0.79 -0.16
N ARG A 17 -12.59 1.82 0.10
CA ARG A 17 -13.18 2.08 1.43
C ARG A 17 -14.09 0.96 1.92
N GLU A 18 -14.91 0.38 1.05
CA GLU A 18 -15.88 -0.66 1.43
C GLU A 18 -15.22 -1.95 1.92
N TYR A 19 -13.97 -2.19 1.50
CA TYR A 19 -13.19 -3.38 1.82
C TYR A 19 -12.12 -3.12 2.90
N ARG A 20 -12.03 -1.89 3.47
CA ARG A 20 -11.10 -1.59 4.57
C ARG A 20 -11.51 -2.29 5.86
N GLY A 21 -10.55 -2.48 6.76
CA GLY A 21 -10.79 -3.07 8.09
C GLY A 21 -11.06 -4.58 8.09
N ARG A 22 -11.11 -5.24 6.92
CA ARG A 22 -11.41 -6.68 6.80
C ARG A 22 -10.17 -7.58 6.75
N GLY A 23 -8.98 -7.00 6.87
CA GLY A 23 -7.72 -7.75 6.89
C GLY A 23 -7.20 -8.24 5.53
N TYR A 24 -7.87 -7.94 4.41
CA TYR A 24 -7.44 -8.39 3.07
C TYR A 24 -6.00 -8.01 2.73
N ALA A 25 -5.60 -6.76 3.01
CA ALA A 25 -4.22 -6.33 2.77
C ALA A 25 -3.21 -7.20 3.55
N ARG A 26 -3.50 -7.50 4.82
CA ARG A 26 -2.64 -8.35 5.64
C ARG A 26 -2.58 -9.78 5.07
N ALA A 27 -3.71 -10.35 4.67
CA ALA A 27 -3.77 -11.71 4.13
C ALA A 27 -2.96 -11.84 2.83
N VAL A 28 -3.19 -10.94 1.87
CA VAL A 28 -2.49 -10.94 0.57
C VAL A 28 -0.99 -10.70 0.75
N VAL A 29 -0.61 -9.67 1.52
CA VAL A 29 0.80 -9.34 1.72
C VAL A 29 1.51 -10.48 2.46
N SER A 30 0.90 -11.07 3.49
CA SER A 30 1.55 -12.18 4.21
C SER A 30 1.83 -13.38 3.30
N ALA A 31 0.91 -13.72 2.40
CA ALA A 31 1.11 -14.82 1.45
C ALA A 31 2.28 -14.53 0.49
N LEU A 32 2.30 -13.34 -0.11
CA LEU A 32 3.37 -12.92 -1.02
C LEU A 32 4.72 -12.82 -0.31
N THR A 33 4.74 -12.24 0.89
CA THR A 33 5.96 -12.13 1.70
C THR A 33 6.51 -13.49 2.04
N LYS A 34 5.65 -14.43 2.45
CA LYS A 34 6.05 -15.79 2.78
C LYS A 34 6.70 -16.46 1.58
N GLU A 35 6.05 -16.43 0.43
CA GLU A 35 6.55 -17.05 -0.80
C GLU A 35 7.93 -16.49 -1.20
N ALA A 36 8.07 -15.17 -1.23
CA ALA A 36 9.31 -14.52 -1.59
C ALA A 36 10.44 -14.78 -0.58
N VAL A 37 10.16 -14.78 0.73
CA VAL A 37 11.18 -15.13 1.74
C VAL A 37 11.60 -16.59 1.61
N THR A 38 10.66 -17.52 1.36
CA THR A 38 10.98 -18.94 1.17
C THR A 38 11.80 -19.22 -0.09
N SER A 39 11.70 -18.37 -1.11
CA SER A 39 12.54 -18.45 -2.31
C SER A 39 13.89 -17.74 -2.18
N GLY A 40 14.18 -17.14 -1.01
CA GLY A 40 15.40 -16.38 -0.76
C GLY A 40 15.38 -14.97 -1.37
N ALA A 41 14.24 -14.51 -1.88
CA ALA A 41 14.08 -13.17 -2.42
C ALA A 41 13.90 -12.12 -1.31
N LEU A 42 14.37 -10.90 -1.59
CA LEU A 42 14.09 -9.74 -0.76
C LEU A 42 12.70 -9.19 -1.10
N THR A 43 11.92 -8.87 -0.07
CA THR A 43 10.61 -8.23 -0.25
C THR A 43 10.68 -6.76 0.12
N GLY A 44 10.15 -5.92 -0.76
CA GLY A 44 10.09 -4.48 -0.55
C GLY A 44 8.97 -3.88 -1.40
N LEU A 45 8.46 -2.74 -0.97
CA LEU A 45 7.40 -2.01 -1.64
C LEU A 45 7.56 -0.52 -1.37
N HIS A 46 7.00 0.31 -2.26
CA HIS A 46 6.93 1.76 -2.10
C HIS A 46 5.50 2.17 -1.83
N PHE A 47 5.31 3.16 -0.96
CA PHE A 47 4.01 3.75 -0.66
C PHE A 47 4.21 5.24 -0.33
N GLU A 48 3.14 6.01 -0.48
CA GLU A 48 3.12 7.43 -0.09
C GLU A 48 3.37 7.60 1.40
N ILE A 49 4.22 8.57 1.77
CA ILE A 49 4.66 8.73 3.17
C ILE A 49 3.50 8.99 4.14
N ASP A 50 2.41 9.58 3.66
CA ASP A 50 1.21 9.91 4.47
C ASP A 50 0.13 8.80 4.44
N ASN A 51 0.51 7.58 4.07
CA ASN A 51 -0.41 6.44 4.04
C ASN A 51 -0.38 5.65 5.37
N GLU A 52 -0.83 6.29 6.45
CA GLU A 52 -0.94 5.69 7.79
C GLU A 52 -1.51 4.26 7.85
N PRO A 53 -2.62 3.94 7.13
CA PRO A 53 -3.16 2.59 7.11
C PRO A 53 -2.17 1.55 6.56
N ALA A 54 -1.44 1.89 5.50
CA ALA A 54 -0.42 1.02 4.93
C ALA A 54 0.77 0.86 5.88
N ILE A 55 1.28 1.97 6.43
CA ILE A 55 2.38 1.97 7.40
C ILE A 55 2.09 1.00 8.55
N ARG A 56 0.87 1.07 9.11
CA ARG A 56 0.45 0.21 10.22
C ARG A 56 0.45 -1.27 9.83
N VAL A 57 -0.10 -1.61 8.66
CA VAL A 57 -0.11 -3.01 8.18
C VAL A 57 1.31 -3.54 8.00
N TYR A 58 2.17 -2.80 7.31
CA TYR A 58 3.53 -3.26 7.00
C TYR A 58 4.42 -3.35 8.24
N ARG A 59 4.34 -2.40 9.18
CA ARG A 59 5.05 -2.50 10.46
C ARG A 59 4.62 -3.74 11.26
N ASN A 60 3.33 -4.03 11.30
CA ASN A 60 2.81 -5.23 11.99
C ASN A 60 3.27 -6.55 11.35
N LEU A 61 3.65 -6.51 10.07
CA LEU A 61 4.24 -7.66 9.35
C LEU A 61 5.77 -7.72 9.47
N GLY A 62 6.40 -6.79 10.19
CA GLY A 62 7.85 -6.76 10.42
C GLY A 62 8.65 -5.97 9.38
N TYR A 63 8.00 -5.31 8.43
CA TYR A 63 8.68 -4.43 7.49
C TYR A 63 9.24 -3.19 8.19
N LYS A 64 10.38 -2.69 7.68
CA LYS A 64 11.02 -1.46 8.13
C LYS A 64 11.14 -0.49 6.96
N ILE A 65 11.00 0.81 7.25
CA ILE A 65 11.28 1.85 6.25
C ILE A 65 12.79 1.88 6.03
N THR A 66 13.22 1.67 4.79
CA THR A 66 14.65 1.67 4.42
C THR A 66 15.06 2.98 3.75
N LYS A 67 14.18 3.58 2.94
CA LYS A 67 14.39 4.85 2.24
C LYS A 67 13.07 5.58 2.01
N THR A 68 13.13 6.90 1.97
CA THR A 68 12.10 7.77 1.39
C THR A 68 12.61 8.28 0.04
N ARG A 69 11.72 8.40 -0.94
CA ARG A 69 12.04 8.90 -2.29
C ARG A 69 10.91 9.80 -2.78
N THR A 70 11.26 10.90 -3.44
CA THR A 70 10.30 11.76 -4.13
C THR A 70 9.91 11.12 -5.45
N TRP A 71 8.61 10.85 -5.64
CA TRP A 71 8.07 10.41 -6.92
C TRP A 71 7.79 11.63 -7.80
N ILE A 72 8.49 11.73 -8.92
CA ILE A 72 8.29 12.81 -9.91
C ILE A 72 7.40 12.26 -11.01
N PHE A 73 6.19 12.80 -11.12
CA PHE A 73 5.28 12.53 -12.24
C PHE A 73 5.46 13.62 -13.29
N ILE A 74 5.95 13.25 -14.48
CA ILE A 74 6.02 14.14 -15.63
C ILE A 74 4.76 13.85 -16.47
N TYR A 75 4.00 14.90 -16.76
CA TYR A 75 2.76 14.85 -17.53
C TYR A 75 2.99 15.28 -18.98
#